data_AF-A0A6P2AJF0-F1
#
_entry.id   AF-A0A6P2AJF0-F1
#
_cell.length_a   1.000
_cell.length_b   1.000
_cell.length_c   1.000
_cell.angle_alpha   90.00
_cell.angle_beta   90.00
_cell.angle_gamma   90.00
#
_symmetry.space_group_name_H-M   'P 1'
#
loop_
_entity.id
_entity.type
_entity.pdbx_description
1 polymer ?
#
loop_
_entity_poly.entity_id
_entity_poly.type
_entity_poly.pdbx_seq_one_letter_code
_entity_poly.pdbx_strand_id
1 'polypeptide(L)'
;SDLGKAIGPFIQPITSAVLNISWSWDNFANQPTEETQELLNEGRNAIADPQRVLAYLVTDEQPEAIALAQYYWGSAQQVGVSVGGVLWNRVNPNAEQVQEFLPIPSTGLPTLAGENWDALLAALPNFRDTDHIPKPLTIDTAARQVKIFLPGLTKNQVKLTQYGPELTIEAGDQRRNIFLPPPLTGQPVKGAKFQDHYLIISL
;
A
#
# COMPACT_ATOMS: atom_id res chain seq x y z
N SER A 1 26.56 8.09 6.67
CA SER A 1 25.35 7.29 6.93
C SER A 1 25.57 5.91 6.35
N ASP A 2 25.70 4.90 7.22
CA ASP A 2 25.98 3.51 6.83
C ASP A 2 24.81 2.84 6.07
N LEU A 3 23.64 3.47 6.06
CA LEU A 3 22.50 3.06 5.24
C LEU A 3 22.77 3.24 3.73
N GLY A 4 23.57 4.24 3.34
CA GLY A 4 23.90 4.52 1.93
C GLY A 4 24.86 3.49 1.32
N LYS A 5 25.62 2.76 2.13
CA LYS A 5 26.56 1.72 1.66
C LYS A 5 25.90 0.34 1.54
N ALA A 6 24.79 0.10 2.24
CA ALA A 6 24.10 -1.19 2.25
C ALA A 6 23.19 -1.42 1.03
N ILE A 7 22.71 -0.35 0.39
CA ILE A 7 21.76 -0.42 -0.75
C ILE A 7 22.47 -0.32 -2.12
N GLY A 8 23.76 0.06 -2.12
CA GLY A 8 24.58 0.25 -3.33
C GLY A 8 24.57 -0.90 -4.35
N PRO A 9 24.60 -2.19 -3.96
CA PRO A 9 24.65 -3.29 -4.93
C PRO A 9 23.28 -3.70 -5.50
N PHE A 10 22.17 -3.13 -5.03
CA PHE A 10 20.81 -3.48 -5.52
C PHE A 10 20.23 -2.50 -6.54
N ILE A 11 20.99 -1.46 -6.95
CA ILE A 11 20.55 -0.46 -7.94
C ILE A 11 21.29 -0.59 -9.29
N GLN A 12 21.53 -1.81 -9.78
CA GLN A 12 21.85 -2.05 -11.19
C GLN A 12 21.51 -3.52 -11.55
N PRO A 13 20.83 -3.87 -12.67
CA PRO A 13 20.01 -3.08 -13.59
C PRO A 13 18.61 -3.72 -13.77
N ILE A 14 17.56 -3.09 -13.25
CA ILE A 14 16.18 -3.29 -13.76
C ILE A 14 15.77 -1.98 -14.44
N THR A 15 16.30 -1.74 -15.64
CA THR A 15 16.07 -0.49 -16.40
C THR A 15 15.66 -0.72 -17.85
N SER A 16 15.16 -1.90 -18.23
CA SER A 16 14.71 -2.15 -19.61
C SER A 16 13.19 -2.23 -19.82
N ALA A 17 12.37 -1.88 -18.83
CA ALA A 17 10.94 -1.67 -19.02
C ALA A 17 10.59 -0.18 -18.86
N VAL A 18 10.70 0.55 -19.97
CA VAL A 18 10.12 1.89 -20.25
C VAL A 18 9.79 2.75 -19.02
N LEU A 19 10.81 3.36 -18.41
CA LEU A 19 10.66 4.52 -17.52
C LEU A 19 11.77 5.52 -17.86
N ASN A 20 11.62 6.20 -19.00
CA ASN A 20 12.52 7.27 -19.41
C ASN A 20 12.15 8.59 -18.71
N ILE A 21 12.19 8.60 -17.37
CA ILE A 21 12.00 9.81 -16.57
C ILE A 21 13.31 10.06 -15.84
N SER A 22 14.12 10.97 -16.39
CA SER A 22 15.31 11.50 -15.73
C SER A 22 14.86 12.42 -14.59
N TRP A 23 14.66 11.85 -13.40
CA TRP A 23 14.37 12.60 -12.18
C TRP A 23 15.61 13.40 -11.73
N SER A 24 15.86 14.58 -12.33
CA SER A 24 16.74 15.58 -11.73
C SER A 24 15.90 16.55 -10.91
N TRP A 25 16.30 16.77 -9.66
CA TRP A 25 15.65 17.75 -8.76
C TRP A 25 15.65 19.17 -9.36
N ASP A 26 16.60 19.49 -10.24
CA ASP A 26 16.71 20.75 -10.95
C ASP A 26 15.61 20.98 -12.02
N ASN A 27 15.00 19.90 -12.55
CA ASN A 27 13.89 20.03 -13.51
C ASN A 27 12.58 20.44 -12.82
N PHE A 28 12.35 19.98 -11.59
CA PHE A 28 11.15 20.32 -10.79
C PHE A 28 11.11 21.79 -10.37
N ALA A 29 12.29 22.42 -10.18
CA ALA A 29 12.37 23.81 -9.73
C ALA A 29 12.06 24.83 -10.84
N ASN A 30 12.12 24.43 -12.12
CA ASN A 30 12.15 25.35 -13.27
C ASN A 30 10.98 25.18 -14.27
N GLN A 31 10.06 24.22 -14.06
CA GLN A 31 8.91 23.99 -14.95
C GLN A 31 7.64 24.75 -14.53
N PRO A 32 6.80 25.19 -15.48
CA PRO A 32 5.47 25.73 -15.18
C PRO A 32 4.66 24.68 -14.42
N THR A 33 3.97 25.13 -13.37
CA THR A 33 3.31 24.32 -12.35
C THR A 33 2.36 23.23 -12.85
N GLU A 34 1.84 23.34 -14.08
CA GLU A 34 0.88 22.39 -14.66
C GLU A 34 1.52 21.07 -15.10
N GLU A 35 2.64 21.10 -15.85
CA GLU A 35 3.35 19.89 -16.29
C GLU A 35 3.84 19.06 -15.10
N THR A 36 4.37 19.75 -14.08
CA THR A 36 4.81 19.14 -12.83
C THR A 36 3.64 18.49 -12.08
N GLN A 37 2.45 19.11 -12.06
CA GLN A 37 1.26 18.55 -11.43
C GLN A 37 0.74 17.33 -12.19
N GLU A 38 0.74 17.36 -13.52
CA GLU A 38 0.35 16.23 -14.35
C GLU A 38 1.25 15.01 -14.08
N LEU A 39 2.57 15.21 -14.10
CA LEU A 39 3.55 14.17 -13.80
C LEU A 39 3.35 13.57 -12.40
N LEU A 40 3.12 14.40 -11.39
CA LEU A 40 2.85 13.93 -10.01
C LEU A 40 1.52 13.16 -9.92
N ASN A 41 0.49 13.61 -10.64
CA ASN A 41 -0.80 12.92 -10.69
C ASN A 41 -0.68 11.56 -11.39
N GLU A 42 0.07 11.48 -12.49
CA GLU A 42 0.36 10.22 -13.18
C GLU A 42 1.09 9.23 -12.27
N GLY A 43 2.11 9.71 -11.54
CA GLY A 43 2.84 8.89 -10.55
C GLY A 43 1.92 8.39 -9.43
N ARG A 44 1.06 9.26 -8.89
CA ARG A 44 0.07 8.87 -7.86
C ARG A 44 -0.91 7.84 -8.40
N ASN A 45 -1.39 8.02 -9.63
CA ASN A 45 -2.30 7.08 -10.27
C ASN A 45 -1.61 5.73 -10.56
N ALA A 46 -0.32 5.74 -10.89
CA ALA A 46 0.49 4.52 -11.05
C ALA A 46 0.56 3.72 -9.75
N ILE A 47 0.90 4.39 -8.65
CA ILE A 47 1.05 3.76 -7.33
C ILE A 47 -0.29 3.19 -6.84
N ALA A 48 -1.40 3.88 -7.11
CA ALA A 48 -2.73 3.45 -6.71
C ALA A 48 -3.30 2.30 -7.57
N ASP A 49 -2.66 1.95 -8.69
CA ASP A 49 -3.09 0.89 -9.60
C ASP A 49 -2.31 -0.42 -9.34
N PRO A 50 -2.94 -1.47 -8.77
CA PRO A 50 -2.28 -2.73 -8.47
C PRO A 50 -1.77 -3.48 -9.72
N GLN A 51 -2.24 -3.15 -10.92
CA GLN A 51 -1.70 -3.71 -12.17
C GLN A 51 -0.40 -3.02 -12.60
N ARG A 52 -0.09 -1.85 -12.03
CA ARG A 52 1.13 -1.07 -12.30
C ARG A 52 2.14 -1.20 -11.16
N VAL A 53 1.69 -1.08 -9.92
CA VAL A 53 2.52 -1.14 -8.70
C VAL A 53 1.85 -2.02 -7.67
N LEU A 54 2.54 -3.08 -7.27
CA LEU A 54 2.05 -4.01 -6.27
C LEU A 54 3.17 -4.42 -5.31
N ALA A 55 2.89 -4.36 -4.02
CA ALA A 55 3.81 -4.81 -2.98
C ALA A 55 3.37 -6.16 -2.39
N TYR A 56 4.35 -6.91 -1.87
CA TYR A 56 4.11 -8.13 -1.07
C TYR A 56 4.83 -7.98 0.26
N LEU A 57 4.19 -8.46 1.32
CA LEU A 57 4.82 -8.57 2.63
C LEU A 57 5.69 -9.83 2.64
N VAL A 58 6.81 -9.77 3.34
CA VAL A 58 7.65 -10.94 3.62
C VAL A 58 7.83 -11.04 5.12
N THR A 59 7.48 -12.19 5.70
CA THR A 59 7.57 -12.45 7.14
C THR A 59 8.03 -13.89 7.39
N ASP A 60 8.38 -14.22 8.63
CA ASP A 60 8.53 -15.59 9.12
C ASP A 60 7.52 -15.86 10.26
N GLU A 61 7.73 -16.95 11.00
CA GLU A 61 6.85 -17.36 12.12
C GLU A 61 7.07 -16.58 13.42
N GLN A 62 8.08 -15.70 13.49
CA GLN A 62 8.35 -14.96 14.72
C GLN A 62 7.25 -13.91 14.95
N PRO A 63 6.67 -13.84 16.15
CA PRO A 63 5.58 -12.90 16.45
C PRO A 63 5.91 -11.44 16.14
N GLU A 64 7.15 -11.02 16.38
CA GLU A 64 7.61 -9.66 16.10
C GLU A 64 7.66 -9.36 14.59
N ALA A 65 8.06 -10.34 13.77
CA ALA A 65 8.09 -10.20 12.32
C ALA A 65 6.68 -10.08 11.75
N ILE A 66 5.75 -10.90 12.26
CA ILE A 66 4.33 -10.87 11.89
C ILE A 66 3.71 -9.51 12.24
N ALA A 67 3.93 -9.03 13.47
CA ALA A 67 3.43 -7.73 13.91
C ALA A 67 3.99 -6.57 13.06
N LEU A 68 5.28 -6.64 12.68
CA LEU A 68 5.89 -5.64 11.81
C LEU A 68 5.31 -5.68 10.39
N ALA A 69 5.07 -6.87 9.83
CA ALA A 69 4.44 -7.03 8.53
C ALA A 69 3.02 -6.45 8.52
N GLN A 70 2.21 -6.67 9.56
CA GLN A 70 0.89 -6.05 9.71
C GLN A 70 0.98 -4.53 9.80
N TYR A 71 1.95 -3.99 10.54
CA TYR A 71 2.17 -2.56 10.63
C TYR A 71 2.53 -1.96 9.26
N TYR A 72 3.48 -2.57 8.54
CA TYR A 72 3.83 -2.14 7.18
C TYR A 72 2.69 -2.27 6.18
N TRP A 73 1.82 -3.26 6.34
CA TRP A 73 0.62 -3.36 5.53
C TRP A 73 -0.27 -2.13 5.70
N GLY A 74 -0.59 -1.75 6.95
CA GLY A 74 -1.38 -0.56 7.24
C GLY A 74 -0.73 0.72 6.69
N SER A 75 0.58 0.86 6.87
CA SER A 75 1.34 2.02 6.37
C SER A 75 1.36 2.11 4.84
N ALA A 76 1.50 0.98 4.14
CA ALA A 76 1.42 0.94 2.67
C ALA A 76 0.06 1.43 2.17
N GLN A 77 -1.03 1.01 2.82
CA GLN A 77 -2.39 1.44 2.45
C GLN A 77 -2.61 2.94 2.69
N GLN A 78 -2.03 3.51 3.76
CA GLN A 78 -2.06 4.95 4.03
C GLN A 78 -1.45 5.78 2.90
N VAL A 79 -0.36 5.30 2.28
CA VAL A 79 0.28 5.98 1.15
C VAL A 79 -0.27 5.56 -0.22
N GLY A 80 -1.32 4.72 -0.24
CA GLY A 80 -2.00 4.30 -1.47
C GLY A 80 -1.33 3.16 -2.23
N VAL A 81 -0.36 2.46 -1.62
CA VAL A 81 0.28 1.27 -2.21
C VAL A 81 -0.56 0.04 -1.89
N SER A 82 -0.94 -0.69 -2.94
CA SER A 82 -1.65 -1.96 -2.80
C SER A 82 -0.71 -3.08 -2.34
N VAL A 83 -1.22 -3.97 -1.48
CA VAL A 83 -0.48 -5.15 -1.00
C VAL A 83 -1.23 -6.40 -1.44
N GLY A 84 -0.56 -7.25 -2.23
CA GLY A 84 -1.20 -8.38 -2.92
C GLY A 84 -1.23 -9.67 -2.13
N GLY A 85 -0.39 -9.80 -1.11
CA GLY A 85 -0.28 -11.01 -0.32
C GLY A 85 0.91 -11.00 0.62
N VAL A 86 1.03 -12.10 1.36
CA VAL A 86 2.11 -12.34 2.32
C VAL A 86 2.91 -13.56 1.88
N LEU A 87 4.22 -13.40 1.80
CA LEU A 87 5.18 -14.46 1.54
C LEU A 87 5.83 -14.86 2.86
N TRP A 88 5.62 -16.10 3.26
CA TRP A 88 6.14 -16.66 4.51
C TRP A 88 7.47 -17.35 4.23
N ASN A 89 8.56 -16.69 4.61
CA ASN A 89 9.91 -17.13 4.33
C ASN A 89 10.27 -18.36 5.16
N ARG A 90 10.60 -19.47 4.48
CA ARG A 90 11.06 -20.74 5.08
C ARG A 90 10.04 -21.43 5.98
N VAL A 91 8.79 -20.99 5.95
CA VAL A 91 7.73 -21.52 6.81
C VAL A 91 6.41 -21.60 6.04
N ASN A 92 5.62 -22.62 6.36
CA ASN A 92 4.23 -22.71 5.93
C ASN A 92 3.35 -22.18 7.06
N PRO A 93 2.57 -21.12 6.84
CA PRO A 93 1.76 -20.53 7.90
C PRO A 93 0.65 -21.49 8.33
N ASN A 94 0.36 -21.50 9.63
CA ASN A 94 -0.79 -22.20 10.19
C ASN A 94 -2.09 -21.39 9.98
N ALA A 95 -3.23 -21.96 10.37
CA ALA A 95 -4.53 -21.31 10.17
C ALA A 95 -4.69 -19.96 10.91
N GLU A 96 -4.11 -19.82 12.10
CA GLU A 96 -4.17 -18.59 12.90
C GLU A 96 -3.34 -17.48 12.22
N GLN A 97 -2.12 -17.82 11.79
CA GLN A 97 -1.24 -16.94 11.03
C GLN A 97 -1.85 -16.48 9.70
N VAL A 98 -2.58 -17.35 8.99
CA VAL A 98 -3.31 -16.94 7.78
C VAL A 98 -4.45 -15.97 8.10
N GLN A 99 -5.17 -16.17 9.23
CA GLN A 99 -6.27 -15.28 9.65
C GLN A 99 -5.80 -13.85 9.92
N GLU A 100 -4.58 -13.70 10.45
CA GLU A 100 -3.96 -12.41 10.76
C GLU A 100 -3.76 -11.49 9.54
N PHE A 101 -3.75 -12.04 8.32
CA PHE A 101 -3.58 -11.30 7.07
C PHE A 101 -4.81 -11.32 6.18
N LEU A 102 -5.96 -11.79 6.66
CA LEU A 102 -7.19 -11.71 5.86
C LEU A 102 -7.53 -10.24 5.53
N PRO A 103 -7.96 -9.94 4.29
CA PRO A 103 -8.37 -10.88 3.25
C PRO A 103 -7.28 -11.23 2.21
N ILE A 104 -6.02 -10.81 2.40
CA ILE A 104 -4.96 -11.06 1.40
C ILE A 104 -4.41 -12.50 1.53
N PRO A 105 -4.02 -13.15 0.42
CA PRO A 105 -3.51 -14.51 0.44
C PRO A 105 -2.16 -14.61 1.15
N SER A 106 -1.95 -15.74 1.83
CA SER A 106 -0.68 -16.11 2.46
C SER A 106 -0.06 -17.30 1.74
N THR A 107 1.21 -17.18 1.33
CA THR A 107 1.94 -18.20 0.58
C THR A 107 3.21 -18.61 1.32
N GLY A 108 3.33 -19.89 1.66
CA GLY A 108 4.53 -20.47 2.26
C GLY A 108 5.65 -20.65 1.24
N LEU A 109 6.87 -20.19 1.57
CA LEU A 109 8.04 -20.35 0.73
C LEU A 109 9.01 -21.37 1.36
N PRO A 110 9.46 -22.38 0.61
CA PRO A 110 10.40 -23.37 1.13
C PRO A 110 11.79 -22.76 1.37
N THR A 111 12.56 -23.41 2.25
CA THR A 111 14.00 -23.11 2.38
C THR A 111 14.73 -23.50 1.10
N LEU A 112 15.60 -22.62 0.61
CA LEU A 112 16.44 -22.89 -0.55
C LEU A 112 17.39 -24.06 -0.25
N ALA A 113 17.32 -25.13 -1.05
CA ALA A 113 18.19 -26.29 -0.94
C ALA A 113 19.42 -26.12 -1.84
N GLY A 114 20.47 -25.48 -1.30
CA GLY A 114 21.69 -25.17 -2.07
C GLY A 114 21.43 -24.11 -3.13
N GLU A 115 21.73 -24.41 -4.40
CA GLU A 115 21.49 -23.50 -5.54
C GLU A 115 20.21 -23.85 -6.33
N ASN A 116 19.38 -24.78 -5.83
CA ASN A 116 18.17 -25.19 -6.53
C ASN A 116 17.00 -24.23 -6.24
N TRP A 117 16.65 -23.43 -7.24
CA TRP A 117 15.55 -22.45 -7.19
C TRP A 117 14.18 -23.02 -7.59
N ASP A 118 14.11 -24.22 -8.15
CA ASP A 118 12.89 -24.75 -8.77
C ASP A 118 11.73 -24.85 -7.77
N ALA A 119 12.00 -25.36 -6.56
CA ALA A 119 10.99 -25.48 -5.51
C ALA A 119 10.48 -24.12 -5.02
N LEU A 120 11.35 -23.10 -4.98
CA LEU A 120 10.96 -21.75 -4.58
C LEU A 120 10.10 -21.10 -5.68
N LEU A 121 10.54 -21.19 -6.95
CA LEU A 121 9.82 -20.63 -8.10
C LEU A 121 8.42 -21.26 -8.24
N ALA A 122 8.31 -22.57 -8.02
CA ALA A 122 7.03 -23.28 -8.07
C ALA A 122 6.07 -22.88 -6.93
N ALA A 123 6.59 -22.36 -5.82
CA ALA A 123 5.80 -21.93 -4.67
C ALA A 123 5.32 -20.46 -4.77
N LEU A 124 5.88 -19.65 -5.66
CA LEU A 124 5.51 -18.23 -5.77
C LEU A 124 4.05 -18.07 -6.26
N PRO A 125 3.30 -17.10 -5.72
CA PRO A 125 1.94 -16.83 -6.16
C PRO A 125 1.93 -16.18 -7.55
N ASN A 126 0.76 -16.17 -8.19
CA ASN A 126 0.57 -15.38 -9.40
C ASN A 126 0.48 -13.89 -9.05
N PHE A 127 1.59 -13.16 -9.21
CA PHE A 127 1.68 -11.72 -8.94
C PHE A 127 0.80 -10.83 -9.83
N ARG A 128 0.18 -11.40 -10.88
CA ARG A 128 -0.70 -10.66 -11.80
C ARG A 128 -2.18 -10.75 -11.43
N ASP A 129 -2.54 -11.63 -10.51
CA ASP A 129 -3.90 -11.69 -9.99
C ASP A 129 -4.09 -10.55 -8.99
N THR A 130 -4.91 -9.56 -9.37
CA THR A 130 -5.17 -8.38 -8.54
C THR A 130 -6.63 -8.22 -8.16
N ASP A 131 -7.51 -9.09 -8.63
CA ASP A 131 -8.97 -8.89 -8.52
C ASP A 131 -9.44 -8.95 -7.07
N HIS A 132 -8.72 -9.70 -6.23
CA HIS A 132 -9.01 -9.89 -4.82
C HIS A 132 -8.37 -8.83 -3.91
N ILE A 133 -7.58 -7.89 -4.45
CA ILE A 133 -6.77 -6.99 -3.64
C ILE A 133 -7.63 -5.84 -3.09
N PRO A 134 -7.70 -5.65 -1.76
CA PRO A 134 -8.38 -4.52 -1.16
C PRO A 134 -7.80 -3.20 -1.67
N LYS A 135 -8.67 -2.31 -2.14
CA LYS A 135 -8.25 -0.97 -2.58
C LYS A 135 -7.97 -0.10 -1.35
N PRO A 136 -6.81 0.61 -1.31
CA PRO A 136 -6.49 1.49 -0.20
C PRO A 136 -7.54 2.59 0.06
N LEU A 137 -8.15 3.09 -1.02
CA LEU A 137 -9.17 4.13 -0.99
C LEU A 137 -10.24 3.85 -2.03
N THR A 138 -11.50 3.91 -1.62
CA THR A 138 -12.66 3.91 -2.52
C THR A 138 -13.55 5.09 -2.19
N ILE A 139 -13.91 5.88 -3.20
CA ILE A 139 -14.85 7.00 -3.07
C ILE A 139 -16.10 6.64 -3.88
N ASP A 140 -17.21 6.43 -3.19
CA ASP A 140 -18.52 6.18 -3.77
C ASP A 140 -19.32 7.49 -3.77
N THR A 141 -19.44 8.10 -4.95
CA THR A 141 -20.16 9.36 -5.13
C THR A 141 -21.67 9.21 -5.03
N ALA A 142 -22.22 8.05 -5.39
CA ALA A 142 -23.65 7.77 -5.33
C ALA A 142 -24.10 7.54 -3.88
N ALA A 143 -23.35 6.74 -3.13
CA ALA A 143 -23.60 6.49 -1.71
C ALA A 143 -23.10 7.63 -0.80
N ARG A 144 -22.34 8.60 -1.35
CA ARG A 144 -21.66 9.68 -0.61
C ARG A 144 -20.78 9.13 0.51
N GLN A 145 -20.00 8.10 0.19
CA GLN A 145 -19.15 7.41 1.15
C GLN A 145 -17.70 7.38 0.70
N VAL A 146 -16.80 7.50 1.67
CA VAL A 146 -15.38 7.25 1.51
C VAL A 146 -15.01 6.04 2.36
N LYS A 147 -14.38 5.04 1.75
CA LYS A 147 -13.89 3.83 2.42
C LYS A 147 -12.38 3.77 2.30
N ILE A 148 -11.72 3.57 3.42
CA ILE A 148 -10.26 3.53 3.52
C ILE A 148 -9.89 2.22 4.19
N PHE A 149 -9.09 1.41 3.51
CA PHE A 149 -8.64 0.15 4.05
C PHE A 149 -7.41 0.37 4.94
N LEU A 150 -7.52 0.02 6.22
CA LEU A 150 -6.53 0.27 7.28
C LEU A 150 -6.27 -1.02 8.08
N PRO A 151 -5.67 -2.03 7.43
CA PRO A 151 -5.32 -3.28 8.10
C PRO A 151 -4.21 -3.07 9.13
N GLY A 152 -4.11 -3.97 10.10
CA GLY A 152 -3.10 -3.90 11.17
C GLY A 152 -3.28 -2.73 12.16
N LEU A 153 -4.34 -1.92 12.00
CA LEU A 153 -4.62 -0.77 12.86
C LEU A 153 -5.94 -0.96 13.61
N THR A 154 -5.96 -0.48 14.84
CA THR A 154 -7.16 -0.41 15.68
C THR A 154 -7.79 0.97 15.61
N LYS A 155 -9.08 1.07 15.98
CA LYS A 155 -9.84 2.33 15.98
C LYS A 155 -9.13 3.46 16.74
N ASN A 156 -8.44 3.15 17.84
CA ASN A 156 -7.77 4.15 18.67
C ASN A 156 -6.50 4.72 18.03
N GLN A 157 -5.98 4.07 17.00
CA GLN A 157 -4.81 4.49 16.23
C GLN A 157 -5.20 5.28 14.97
N VAL A 158 -6.49 5.54 14.76
CA VAL A 158 -7.01 6.25 13.58
C VAL A 158 -7.73 7.52 14.01
N LYS A 159 -7.29 8.66 13.47
CA LYS A 159 -7.89 9.97 13.70
C LYS A 159 -8.34 10.57 12.38
N LEU A 160 -9.61 10.96 12.35
CA LEU A 160 -10.24 11.66 11.23
C LEU A 160 -10.44 13.12 11.60
N THR A 161 -9.97 14.03 10.75
CA THR A 161 -10.26 15.46 10.84
C THR A 161 -10.70 15.98 9.47
N GLN A 162 -11.56 17.00 9.47
CA GLN A 162 -12.00 17.66 8.24
C GLN A 162 -11.62 19.13 8.33
N TYR A 163 -10.87 19.60 7.33
CA TYR A 163 -10.49 21.01 7.20
C TYR A 163 -10.85 21.47 5.78
N GLY A 164 -11.84 22.36 5.67
CA GLY A 164 -12.32 22.85 4.39
C GLY A 164 -12.85 21.71 3.49
N PRO A 165 -12.36 21.58 2.24
CA PRO A 165 -12.83 20.56 1.31
C PRO A 165 -12.18 19.17 1.49
N GLU A 166 -11.18 19.04 2.36
CA GLU A 166 -10.35 17.85 2.49
C GLU A 166 -10.66 17.04 3.75
N LEU A 167 -10.53 15.71 3.62
CA LEU A 167 -10.48 14.82 4.77
C LEU A 167 -9.02 14.49 5.08
N THR A 168 -8.59 14.75 6.31
CA THR A 168 -7.27 14.36 6.81
C THR A 168 -7.42 13.11 7.67
N ILE A 169 -6.68 12.07 7.32
CA ILE A 169 -6.57 10.82 8.08
C ILE A 169 -5.17 10.75 8.66
N GLU A 170 -5.08 10.59 9.97
CA GLU A 170 -3.84 10.25 10.67
C GLU A 170 -3.99 8.82 11.18
N ALA A 171 -3.10 7.92 10.76
CA ALA A 171 -3.12 6.53 11.21
C ALA A 171 -1.69 5.98 11.31
N GLY A 172 -1.34 5.41 12.46
CA GLY A 172 0.05 5.09 12.77
C GLY A 172 0.90 6.38 12.82
N ASP A 173 1.97 6.42 12.04
CA ASP A 173 2.87 7.57 11.86
C ASP A 173 2.62 8.34 10.55
N GLN A 174 1.58 7.97 9.80
CA GLN A 174 1.28 8.53 8.48
C GLN A 174 0.08 9.48 8.53
N ARG A 175 0.14 10.53 7.71
CA ARG A 175 -0.96 11.46 7.46
C ARG A 175 -1.30 11.48 5.99
N ARG A 176 -2.57 11.22 5.67
CA ARG A 176 -3.10 11.27 4.31
C ARG A 176 -4.20 12.32 4.20
N ASN A 177 -4.03 13.26 3.27
CA ASN A 177 -5.12 14.15 2.85
C ASN A 177 -5.85 13.54 1.66
N ILE A 178 -7.17 13.51 1.72
CA ILE A 178 -8.04 12.96 0.68
C ILE A 178 -8.83 14.11 0.06
N PHE A 179 -8.57 14.31 -1.23
CA PHE A 179 -9.33 15.23 -2.07
C PHE A 179 -10.61 14.56 -2.52
N LEU A 180 -11.74 15.17 -2.18
CA LEU A 180 -13.05 14.70 -2.58
C LEU A 180 -13.37 15.19 -4.00
N PRO A 181 -14.01 14.36 -4.84
CA PRO A 181 -14.44 14.78 -6.18
C PRO A 181 -15.51 15.89 -6.09
N PRO A 182 -15.78 16.64 -7.18
CA PRO A 182 -16.68 17.79 -7.16
C PRO A 182 -18.05 17.54 -6.51
N PRO A 183 -18.73 16.39 -6.73
CA PRO A 183 -20.03 16.12 -6.10
C PRO A 183 -19.99 16.05 -4.57
N LEU A 184 -18.83 15.75 -3.97
CA LEU A 184 -18.64 15.55 -2.53
C LEU A 184 -17.80 16.65 -1.87
N THR A 185 -17.24 17.56 -2.67
CA THR A 185 -16.35 18.62 -2.17
C THR A 185 -17.06 19.50 -1.16
N GLY A 186 -16.46 19.69 0.02
CA GLY A 186 -17.00 20.54 1.09
C GLY A 186 -18.22 19.99 1.82
N GLN A 187 -18.68 18.77 1.50
CA GLN A 187 -19.77 18.14 2.26
C GLN A 187 -19.27 17.80 3.68
N PRO A 188 -20.03 18.11 4.73
CA PRO A 188 -19.62 17.82 6.10
C PRO A 188 -19.68 16.31 6.40
N VAL A 189 -18.76 15.81 7.23
CA VAL A 189 -18.84 14.43 7.71
C VAL A 189 -20.08 14.25 8.60
N LYS A 190 -21.02 13.39 8.17
CA LYS A 190 -22.21 12.99 8.95
C LYS A 190 -21.89 11.91 9.98
N GLY A 191 -20.88 11.11 9.71
CA GLY A 191 -20.43 10.06 10.63
C GLY A 191 -19.29 9.25 10.05
N ALA A 192 -18.59 8.53 10.93
CA ALA A 192 -17.55 7.59 10.56
C ALA A 192 -17.62 6.36 11.44
N LYS A 193 -17.35 5.18 10.86
CA LYS A 193 -17.23 3.92 11.59
C LYS A 193 -16.00 3.16 11.13
N PHE A 194 -15.37 2.46 12.07
CA PHE A 194 -14.29 1.52 11.78
C PHE A 194 -14.84 0.10 11.89
N GLN A 195 -14.83 -0.65 10.79
CA GLN A 195 -15.40 -2.00 10.72
C GLN A 195 -14.66 -2.82 9.65
N ASP A 196 -14.33 -4.08 9.94
CA ASP A 196 -13.70 -5.01 8.99
C ASP A 196 -12.41 -4.43 8.37
N HIS A 197 -11.60 -3.75 9.19
CA HIS A 197 -10.40 -3.00 8.80
C HIS A 197 -10.64 -1.79 7.90
N TYR A 198 -11.89 -1.38 7.67
CA TYR A 198 -12.21 -0.16 6.93
C TYR A 198 -12.60 0.99 7.85
N LEU A 199 -12.03 2.17 7.60
CA LEU A 199 -12.66 3.43 8.00
C LEU A 199 -13.68 3.83 6.93
N ILE A 200 -14.96 3.80 7.29
CA ILE A 200 -16.08 4.16 6.42
C ILE A 200 -16.63 5.51 6.88
N ILE A 201 -16.53 6.51 6.02
CA ILE A 201 -16.93 7.89 6.27
C ILE A 201 -18.16 8.19 5.42
N SER A 202 -19.22 8.71 6.04
CA SER A 202 -20.43 9.17 5.37
C SER A 202 -20.46 10.70 5.34
N LEU A 203 -20.72 11.27 4.16
CA LEU A 203 -20.80 12.71 3.88
C LEU A 203 -22.26 13.14 3.64
#